data_AF-X1U362-F1
#
_entry.id   AF-X1U362-F1
#
_cell.length_a   1.000
_cell.length_b   1.000
_cell.length_c   1.000
_cell.angle_alpha   90.00
_cell.angle_beta   90.00
_cell.angle_gamma   90.00
#
_symmetry.space_group_name_H-M   'P 1'
#
loop_
_entity.id
_entity.type
_entity.pdbx_description
1 polymer ?
#
loop_
_entity_poly.entity_id
_entity_poly.type
_entity_poly.pdbx_seq_one_letter_code
_entity_poly.pdbx_strand_id
1 'polypeptide(L)'
;FIVKRYPHYDSRLQGERAARIMIRTLRGTYQPVMATRKPGVITPSVFQGTGVSPAMEIMERARRWEDRRPDVFVSVAFGFAYADVPDVGATVMVVTYQNQNLADEIADDMAEYIWRMRKVFAGKILPKTKEGVRLSIEAAKEGKTPVVIADHSDRTGNSTHILGELIRQSAKNFCIATIADEKAINSIKEKGLKAGDRISLNVGGYADQFAGNPVEINGKLEYFGNYDHFDEVAVLVFGNNNRVIVTPRLHQVTTPHIFN
;
A
#
# COMPACT_ATOMS: atom_id res chain seq x y z
N PHE A 1 -18.79 10.50 -3.82
CA PHE A 1 -18.17 9.82 -4.97
C PHE A 1 -16.71 9.59 -4.65
N ILE A 2 -16.29 8.33 -4.56
CA ILE A 2 -14.90 7.96 -4.29
C ILE A 2 -14.51 6.77 -5.17
N VAL A 3 -13.21 6.51 -5.30
CA VAL A 3 -12.66 5.32 -5.98
C VAL A 3 -13.32 4.04 -5.51
N LYS A 4 -13.61 3.13 -6.45
CA LYS A 4 -14.29 1.86 -6.17
C LYS A 4 -13.44 0.63 -6.42
N ARG A 5 -12.24 0.83 -6.96
CA ARG A 5 -11.28 -0.23 -7.24
C ARG A 5 -10.02 0.01 -6.42
N TYR A 6 -9.43 -1.06 -5.89
CA TYR A 6 -8.10 -1.10 -5.29
C TYR A 6 -7.35 -2.31 -5.90
N PRO A 7 -6.29 -2.08 -6.72
CA PRO A 7 -5.64 -0.81 -7.05
C PRO A 7 -6.56 0.24 -7.71
N HIS A 8 -6.26 1.52 -7.48
CA HIS A 8 -7.11 2.66 -7.85
C HIS A 8 -6.96 3.04 -9.33
N TYR A 9 -7.61 2.29 -10.22
CA TYR A 9 -7.61 2.59 -11.66
C TYR A 9 -8.89 3.30 -12.14
N ASP A 10 -9.86 3.54 -11.25
CA ASP A 10 -11.15 4.14 -11.61
C ASP A 10 -11.33 5.61 -11.17
N SER A 11 -10.26 6.26 -10.69
CA SER A 11 -10.30 7.64 -10.19
C SER A 11 -10.89 8.64 -11.19
N ARG A 12 -10.48 8.57 -12.46
CA ARG A 12 -11.01 9.44 -13.52
C ARG A 12 -12.51 9.23 -13.72
N LEU A 13 -12.95 7.97 -13.80
CA LEU A 13 -14.36 7.63 -13.96
C LEU A 13 -15.22 8.13 -12.79
N GLN A 14 -14.75 7.99 -11.55
CA GLN A 14 -15.49 8.48 -10.38
C GLN A 14 -15.51 10.01 -10.32
N GLY A 15 -14.43 10.68 -10.74
CA GLY A 15 -14.38 12.13 -10.90
C GLY A 15 -15.39 12.66 -11.91
N GLU A 16 -15.47 12.04 -13.09
CA GLU A 16 -16.47 12.37 -14.13
C GLU A 16 -17.91 12.17 -13.61
N ARG A 17 -18.17 11.08 -12.88
CA ARG A 17 -19.47 10.84 -12.23
C ARG A 17 -19.82 11.93 -11.22
N ALA A 18 -18.87 12.30 -10.36
CA ALA A 18 -19.05 13.36 -9.37
C ALA A 18 -19.38 14.70 -10.04
N ALA A 19 -18.63 15.08 -11.08
CA ALA A 19 -18.84 16.31 -11.83
C ALA A 19 -20.23 16.35 -12.50
N ARG A 20 -20.66 15.23 -13.09
CA ARG A 20 -21.99 15.12 -13.73
C ARG A 20 -23.12 15.32 -12.74
N ILE A 21 -23.02 14.71 -11.55
CA ILE A 21 -24.05 14.88 -10.52
C ILE A 21 -24.03 16.29 -9.93
N MET A 22 -22.85 16.87 -9.72
CA MET A 22 -22.73 18.28 -9.32
C MET A 22 -23.42 19.22 -10.32
N ILE A 23 -23.17 19.06 -11.63
CA ILE A 23 -23.83 19.88 -12.68
C ILE A 23 -25.35 19.68 -12.66
N ARG A 24 -25.82 18.43 -12.54
CA ARG A 24 -27.26 18.15 -12.49
C ARG A 24 -27.92 18.79 -11.26
N THR A 25 -27.23 18.78 -10.11
CA THR A 25 -27.68 19.45 -8.89
C THR A 25 -27.78 20.95 -9.06
N LEU A 26 -26.75 21.60 -9.60
CA LEU A 26 -26.76 23.04 -9.86
C LEU A 26 -27.86 23.47 -10.84
N ARG A 27 -28.23 22.59 -11.78
CA ARG A 27 -29.34 22.82 -12.73
C ARG A 27 -30.72 22.48 -12.16
N GLY A 28 -30.82 21.98 -10.94
CA GLY A 28 -32.08 21.53 -10.34
C GLY A 28 -32.65 20.22 -10.92
N THR A 29 -31.91 19.56 -11.83
CA THR A 29 -32.30 18.29 -12.49
C THR A 29 -31.94 17.05 -11.68
N TYR A 30 -31.32 17.24 -10.52
CA TYR A 30 -31.04 16.21 -9.53
C TYR A 30 -31.04 16.88 -8.14
N GLN A 31 -31.91 16.46 -7.23
CA GLN A 31 -31.97 16.97 -5.87
C GLN A 31 -31.45 15.86 -4.94
N PRO A 32 -30.16 15.91 -4.55
CA PRO A 32 -29.53 14.86 -3.78
C PRO A 32 -30.13 14.78 -2.38
N VAL A 33 -30.44 13.56 -1.94
CA VAL A 33 -30.56 13.23 -0.52
C VAL A 33 -29.53 12.17 -0.18
N MET A 34 -29.09 12.12 1.07
CA MET A 34 -27.95 11.31 1.48
C MET A 34 -28.21 10.54 2.77
N ALA A 35 -27.59 9.37 2.86
CA ALA A 35 -27.51 8.59 4.09
C ALA A 35 -26.08 8.10 4.29
N THR A 36 -25.63 8.09 5.54
CA THR A 36 -24.31 7.61 5.94
C THR A 36 -24.46 6.57 7.04
N ARG A 37 -23.66 5.50 6.98
CA ARG A 37 -23.57 4.48 8.03
C ARG A 37 -22.13 4.09 8.31
N LYS A 38 -21.83 3.90 9.59
CA LYS A 38 -20.53 3.39 10.07
C LYS A 38 -20.77 2.06 10.76
N PRO A 39 -20.43 0.92 10.12
CA PRO A 39 -20.65 -0.40 10.71
C PRO A 39 -19.75 -0.72 11.92
N GLY A 40 -18.83 0.16 12.33
CA GLY A 40 -17.91 -0.12 13.44
C GLY A 40 -16.88 -1.20 13.11
N VAL A 41 -16.43 -1.27 11.85
CA VAL A 41 -15.44 -2.25 11.38
C VAL A 41 -14.19 -1.55 10.89
N ILE A 42 -13.04 -1.89 11.46
CA ILE A 42 -11.71 -1.53 10.93
C ILE A 42 -11.16 -2.76 10.21
N THR A 43 -10.66 -2.57 8.98
CA THR A 43 -10.12 -3.66 8.16
C THR A 43 -8.62 -3.47 7.93
N PRO A 44 -7.79 -4.53 7.95
CA PRO A 44 -6.38 -4.41 7.62
C PRO A 44 -6.21 -3.96 6.16
N SER A 45 -5.46 -2.88 5.93
CA SER A 45 -5.30 -2.25 4.60
C SER A 45 -4.74 -3.21 3.53
N VAL A 46 -3.99 -4.23 3.93
CA VAL A 46 -3.47 -5.28 3.03
C VAL A 46 -4.58 -6.16 2.43
N PHE A 47 -5.73 -6.28 3.10
CA PHE A 47 -6.85 -7.12 2.66
C PHE A 47 -7.99 -6.33 1.99
N GLN A 48 -7.81 -5.03 1.78
CA GLN A 48 -8.82 -4.17 1.15
C GLN A 48 -8.86 -4.27 -0.38
N GLY A 49 -7.94 -5.03 -1.01
CA GLY A 49 -7.86 -5.19 -2.46
C GLY A 49 -9.18 -5.69 -3.06
N THR A 50 -9.76 -4.92 -3.98
CA THR A 50 -11.13 -5.17 -4.50
C THR A 50 -11.19 -6.25 -5.58
N GLY A 51 -10.06 -6.92 -5.86
CA GLY A 51 -10.01 -8.13 -6.70
C GLY A 51 -10.17 -9.42 -5.90
N VAL A 52 -10.26 -9.35 -4.56
CA VAL A 52 -10.35 -10.51 -3.68
C VAL A 52 -11.47 -10.31 -2.66
N SER A 53 -12.23 -11.35 -2.36
CA SER A 53 -13.23 -11.33 -1.28
C SER A 53 -12.54 -11.14 0.08
N PRO A 54 -13.12 -10.39 1.04
CA PRO A 54 -14.50 -9.88 1.00
C PRO A 54 -14.66 -8.46 0.43
N ALA A 55 -13.55 -7.72 0.21
CA ALA A 55 -13.62 -6.37 -0.34
C ALA A 55 -14.27 -6.34 -1.73
N MET A 56 -13.97 -7.33 -2.58
CA MET A 56 -14.62 -7.50 -3.89
C MET A 56 -16.15 -7.57 -3.75
N GLU A 57 -16.66 -8.46 -2.90
CA GLU A 57 -18.10 -8.69 -2.74
C GLU A 57 -18.83 -7.47 -2.17
N ILE A 58 -18.20 -6.74 -1.25
CA ILE A 58 -18.73 -5.48 -0.72
C ILE A 58 -18.90 -4.46 -1.85
N MET A 59 -17.89 -4.32 -2.71
CA MET A 59 -17.96 -3.38 -3.84
C MET A 59 -18.94 -3.85 -4.94
N GLU A 60 -19.04 -5.16 -5.19
CA GLU A 60 -20.06 -5.69 -6.12
C GLU A 60 -21.47 -5.50 -5.57
N ARG A 61 -21.68 -5.61 -4.26
CA ARG A 61 -22.96 -5.31 -3.63
C ARG A 61 -23.37 -3.85 -3.86
N ALA A 62 -22.45 -2.91 -3.65
CA ALA A 62 -22.67 -1.51 -3.95
C ALA A 62 -23.02 -1.29 -5.43
N ARG A 63 -22.30 -1.93 -6.36
CA ARG A 63 -22.58 -1.83 -7.81
C ARG A 63 -23.96 -2.37 -8.18
N ARG A 64 -24.43 -3.46 -7.58
CA ARG A 64 -25.78 -4.00 -7.82
C ARG A 64 -26.89 -3.05 -7.40
N TRP A 65 -26.67 -2.27 -6.32
CA TRP A 65 -27.61 -1.21 -5.94
C TRP A 65 -27.68 -0.11 -6.99
N GLU A 66 -26.53 0.38 -7.46
CA GLU A 66 -26.46 1.42 -8.50
C GLU A 66 -27.03 0.96 -9.84
N ASP A 67 -26.89 -0.32 -10.18
CA ASP A 67 -27.43 -0.90 -11.41
C ASP A 67 -28.97 -1.03 -11.37
N ARG A 68 -29.51 -1.51 -10.24
CA ARG A 68 -30.96 -1.73 -10.07
C ARG A 68 -31.76 -0.45 -9.86
N ARG A 69 -31.12 0.60 -9.35
CA ARG A 69 -31.78 1.86 -8.99
C ARG A 69 -31.07 2.99 -9.74
N PRO A 70 -31.64 3.47 -10.86
CA PRO A 70 -31.12 4.65 -11.54
C PRO A 70 -30.97 5.81 -10.55
N ASP A 71 -29.97 6.66 -10.78
CA ASP A 71 -29.75 7.86 -9.96
C ASP A 71 -29.43 7.57 -8.47
N VAL A 72 -28.96 6.35 -8.18
CA VAL A 72 -28.37 5.97 -6.89
C VAL A 72 -26.85 5.84 -7.01
N PHE A 73 -26.15 6.36 -6.01
CA PHE A 73 -24.70 6.24 -5.90
C PHE A 73 -24.29 5.74 -4.52
N VAL A 74 -23.51 4.67 -4.47
CA VAL A 74 -23.05 4.02 -3.24
C VAL A 74 -21.53 4.08 -3.18
N SER A 75 -21.01 4.81 -2.20
CA SER A 75 -19.59 4.95 -1.91
C SER A 75 -19.23 4.18 -0.64
N VAL A 76 -18.19 3.34 -0.70
CA VAL A 76 -17.72 2.56 0.45
C VAL A 76 -16.25 2.90 0.69
N ALA A 77 -15.97 3.59 1.78
CA ALA A 77 -14.61 3.81 2.27
C ALA A 77 -14.29 2.72 3.30
N PHE A 78 -13.24 1.94 3.11
CA PHE A 78 -12.84 0.91 4.09
C PHE A 78 -12.11 1.49 5.32
N GLY A 79 -11.74 2.77 5.26
CA GLY A 79 -10.95 3.46 6.28
C GLY A 79 -9.45 3.12 6.19
N PHE A 80 -8.64 3.87 6.92
CA PHE A 80 -7.21 3.64 7.08
C PHE A 80 -6.94 3.17 8.51
N ALA A 81 -6.57 1.90 8.67
CA ALA A 81 -6.48 1.26 10.00
C ALA A 81 -5.43 1.87 10.94
N TYR A 82 -4.51 2.67 10.41
CA TYR A 82 -3.46 3.34 11.18
C TYR A 82 -3.78 4.81 11.52
N ALA A 83 -4.98 5.30 11.18
CA ALA A 83 -5.40 6.65 11.55
C ALA A 83 -5.92 6.67 13.00
N ASP A 84 -5.29 7.48 13.86
CA ASP A 84 -5.76 7.75 15.23
C ASP A 84 -6.75 8.91 15.23
N VAL A 85 -7.97 8.63 14.77
CA VAL A 85 -9.07 9.60 14.68
C VAL A 85 -10.38 8.95 15.13
N PRO A 86 -11.32 9.71 15.73
CA PRO A 86 -12.62 9.17 16.14
C PRO A 86 -13.41 8.60 14.96
N ASP A 87 -13.08 9.05 13.74
CA ASP A 87 -13.76 8.64 12.53
C ASP A 87 -13.25 7.34 11.89
N VAL A 88 -12.26 6.67 12.48
CA VAL A 88 -11.63 5.50 11.88
C VAL A 88 -12.62 4.35 11.57
N GLY A 89 -12.35 3.63 10.49
CA GLY A 89 -13.10 2.44 10.07
C GLY A 89 -13.94 2.63 8.81
N ALA A 90 -14.62 1.55 8.43
CA ALA A 90 -15.44 1.52 7.24
C ALA A 90 -16.61 2.50 7.35
N THR A 91 -16.92 3.17 6.24
CA THR A 91 -18.02 4.14 6.14
C THR A 91 -18.72 3.95 4.79
N VAL A 92 -20.04 3.85 4.82
CA VAL A 92 -20.91 3.80 3.64
C VAL A 92 -21.58 5.15 3.49
N MET A 93 -21.54 5.72 2.29
CA MET A 93 -22.25 6.94 1.91
C MET A 93 -23.11 6.66 0.69
N VAL A 94 -24.40 6.91 0.80
CA VAL A 94 -25.38 6.71 -0.27
C VAL A 94 -25.94 8.07 -0.67
N VAL A 95 -26.07 8.28 -1.97
CA VAL A 95 -26.75 9.44 -2.56
C VAL A 95 -27.87 8.94 -3.46
N THR A 96 -29.07 9.49 -3.32
CA THR A 96 -30.23 9.18 -4.17
C THR A 96 -30.91 10.47 -4.65
N TYR A 97 -31.83 10.36 -5.60
CA TYR A 97 -32.66 11.47 -6.07
C TYR A 97 -33.98 11.54 -5.28
N GLN A 98 -34.12 12.54 -4.41
CA GLN A 98 -35.34 12.84 -3.62
C GLN A 98 -35.96 11.65 -2.86
N ASN A 99 -35.20 10.59 -2.58
CA ASN A 99 -35.73 9.40 -1.93
C ASN A 99 -34.87 9.01 -0.73
N GLN A 100 -35.17 9.63 0.42
CA GLN A 100 -34.43 9.43 1.67
C GLN A 100 -34.57 7.99 2.16
N ASN A 101 -35.77 7.42 2.10
CA ASN A 101 -36.02 6.03 2.52
C ASN A 101 -35.14 5.04 1.76
N LEU A 102 -34.96 5.23 0.44
CA LEU A 102 -34.06 4.40 -0.36
C LEU A 102 -32.59 4.63 0.02
N ALA A 103 -32.20 5.87 0.35
CA ALA A 103 -30.83 6.14 0.80
C ALA A 103 -30.52 5.38 2.09
N ASP A 104 -31.44 5.42 3.06
CA ASP A 104 -31.32 4.71 4.33
C ASP A 104 -31.34 3.19 4.16
N GLU A 105 -32.27 2.63 3.37
CA GLU A 105 -32.35 1.20 3.06
C GLU A 105 -31.02 0.65 2.54
N ILE A 106 -30.41 1.34 1.58
CA ILE A 106 -29.15 0.93 0.98
C ILE A 106 -28.01 1.07 1.97
N ALA A 107 -27.98 2.15 2.75
CA ALA A 107 -26.91 2.39 3.71
C ALA A 107 -26.93 1.33 4.83
N ASP A 108 -28.12 0.94 5.29
CA ASP A 108 -28.31 -0.12 6.28
C ASP A 108 -27.92 -1.49 5.71
N ASP A 109 -28.39 -1.86 4.51
CA ASP A 109 -28.01 -3.13 3.86
C ASP A 109 -26.49 -3.28 3.69
N MET A 110 -25.84 -2.20 3.25
CA MET A 110 -24.40 -2.18 3.06
C MET A 110 -23.64 -2.25 4.39
N ALA A 111 -24.09 -1.51 5.41
CA ALA A 111 -23.46 -1.53 6.74
C ALA A 111 -23.59 -2.90 7.39
N GLU A 112 -24.78 -3.51 7.36
CA GLU A 112 -25.01 -4.85 7.87
C GLU A 112 -24.14 -5.89 7.15
N TYR A 113 -24.03 -5.79 5.82
CA TYR A 113 -23.20 -6.71 5.06
C TYR A 113 -21.71 -6.58 5.44
N ILE A 114 -21.19 -5.36 5.56
CA ILE A 114 -19.81 -5.13 6.03
C ILE A 114 -19.61 -5.68 7.44
N TRP A 115 -20.59 -5.47 8.34
CA TRP A 115 -20.55 -6.03 9.69
C TRP A 115 -20.47 -7.57 9.67
N ARG A 116 -21.26 -8.24 8.82
CA ARG A 116 -21.19 -9.71 8.65
C ARG A 116 -19.81 -10.18 8.18
N MET A 117 -19.18 -9.44 7.26
CA MET A 117 -17.86 -9.80 6.71
C MET A 117 -16.68 -9.55 7.65
N ARG A 118 -16.86 -8.85 8.78
CA ARG A 118 -15.77 -8.46 9.68
C ARG A 118 -14.89 -9.63 10.15
N LYS A 119 -15.50 -10.78 10.45
CA LYS A 119 -14.76 -11.97 10.91
C LYS A 119 -13.92 -12.59 9.80
N VAL A 120 -14.38 -12.52 8.55
CA VAL A 120 -13.63 -12.99 7.39
C VAL A 120 -12.40 -12.13 7.17
N PHE A 121 -12.52 -10.80 7.30
CA PHE A 121 -11.34 -9.91 7.27
C PHE A 121 -10.34 -10.24 8.39
N ALA A 122 -10.81 -10.39 9.63
CA ALA A 122 -9.97 -10.65 10.79
C ALA A 122 -9.28 -12.02 10.74
N GLY A 123 -9.91 -13.03 10.15
CA GLY A 123 -9.38 -14.39 10.05
C GLY A 123 -8.32 -14.60 8.96
N LYS A 124 -8.09 -13.61 8.09
CA LYS A 124 -7.06 -13.72 7.06
C LYS A 124 -5.66 -13.66 7.67
N ILE A 125 -4.77 -14.51 7.16
CA ILE A 125 -3.39 -14.60 7.60
C ILE A 125 -2.45 -14.32 6.42
N LEU A 126 -1.29 -13.73 6.75
CA LEU A 126 -0.16 -13.63 5.85
C LEU A 126 1.04 -14.28 6.52
N PRO A 127 1.97 -14.85 5.73
CA PRO A 127 3.26 -15.26 6.25
C PRO A 127 3.92 -14.10 7.01
N LYS A 128 4.45 -14.39 8.20
CA LYS A 128 5.34 -13.46 8.91
C LYS A 128 6.70 -13.41 8.20
N THR A 129 7.51 -12.39 8.48
CA THR A 129 8.76 -12.08 7.78
C THR A 129 9.65 -13.31 7.54
N LYS A 130 9.94 -14.08 8.60
CA LYS A 130 10.76 -15.31 8.51
C LYS A 130 10.21 -16.32 7.50
N GLU A 131 8.92 -16.60 7.58
CA GLU A 131 8.26 -17.56 6.70
C GLU A 131 8.14 -17.02 5.27
N GLY A 132 7.78 -15.74 5.12
CA GLY A 132 7.72 -15.09 3.81
C GLY A 132 9.06 -15.09 3.08
N VAL A 133 10.15 -14.81 3.80
CA VAL A 133 11.51 -14.89 3.25
C VAL A 133 11.87 -16.33 2.87
N ARG A 134 11.58 -17.31 3.72
CA ARG A 134 11.84 -18.74 3.43
C ARG A 134 11.14 -19.17 2.14
N LEU A 135 9.84 -18.90 2.03
CA LEU A 135 9.03 -19.20 0.84
C LEU A 135 9.57 -18.52 -0.42
N SER A 136 10.07 -17.29 -0.27
CA SER A 136 10.63 -16.52 -1.39
C SER A 136 11.93 -17.11 -1.90
N ILE A 137 12.81 -17.56 -0.99
CA ILE A 137 14.06 -18.25 -1.32
C ILE A 137 13.77 -19.58 -2.02
N GLU A 138 12.77 -20.34 -1.55
CA GLU A 138 12.35 -21.60 -2.16
C GLU A 138 11.81 -21.41 -3.56
N ALA A 139 10.89 -20.45 -3.75
CA ALA A 139 10.36 -20.12 -5.07
C ALA A 139 11.48 -19.72 -6.05
N ALA A 140 12.46 -18.93 -5.61
CA ALA A 140 13.61 -18.57 -6.43
C ALA A 140 14.48 -19.77 -6.82
N LYS A 141 14.73 -20.71 -5.89
CA LYS A 141 15.46 -21.97 -6.17
C LYS A 141 14.73 -22.87 -7.17
N GLU A 142 13.41 -22.85 -7.16
CA GLU A 142 12.55 -23.55 -8.12
C GLU A 142 12.45 -22.86 -9.49
N GLY A 143 13.13 -21.73 -9.69
CA GLY A 143 13.10 -20.97 -10.94
C GLY A 143 11.83 -20.14 -11.14
N LYS A 144 11.00 -19.95 -10.10
CA LYS A 144 9.81 -19.09 -10.14
C LYS A 144 10.19 -17.63 -9.94
N THR A 145 10.98 -17.09 -10.86
CA THR A 145 11.55 -15.74 -10.78
C THR A 145 10.93 -14.78 -11.82
N PRO A 146 10.88 -13.46 -11.54
CA PRO A 146 11.28 -12.81 -10.30
C PRO A 146 10.29 -13.08 -9.15
N VAL A 147 10.81 -13.21 -7.93
CA VAL A 147 9.98 -13.25 -6.71
C VAL A 147 9.89 -11.84 -6.16
N VAL A 148 8.68 -11.31 -5.99
CA VAL A 148 8.44 -9.99 -5.43
C VAL A 148 7.89 -10.13 -4.01
N ILE A 149 8.63 -9.61 -3.03
CA ILE A 149 8.18 -9.51 -1.63
C ILE A 149 7.67 -8.09 -1.41
N ALA A 150 6.35 -7.95 -1.25
CA ALA A 150 5.75 -6.66 -0.92
C ALA A 150 5.68 -6.49 0.60
N ASP A 151 6.44 -5.53 1.14
CA ASP A 151 6.32 -5.13 2.54
C ASP A 151 5.02 -4.33 2.75
N HIS A 152 4.06 -4.95 3.43
CA HIS A 152 2.77 -4.31 3.69
C HIS A 152 2.80 -3.42 4.94
N SER A 153 3.79 -3.60 5.82
CA SER A 153 4.00 -2.79 7.02
C SER A 153 4.74 -1.50 6.72
N ASP A 154 5.61 -1.50 5.72
CA ASP A 154 6.37 -0.33 5.30
C ASP A 154 6.46 -0.22 3.77
N ARG A 155 5.54 0.55 3.18
CA ARG A 155 5.41 0.70 1.73
C ARG A 155 6.37 1.73 1.14
N THR A 156 6.92 2.61 1.98
CA THR A 156 7.73 3.76 1.57
C THR A 156 9.21 3.60 1.92
N GLY A 157 9.56 2.53 2.64
CA GLY A 157 10.92 2.16 2.98
C GLY A 157 11.37 2.71 4.34
N ASN A 158 12.57 2.29 4.75
CA ASN A 158 13.23 2.46 6.06
C ASN A 158 13.23 1.18 6.91
N SER A 159 12.21 0.33 6.81
CA SER A 159 12.15 -0.91 7.56
C SER A 159 13.22 -1.91 7.12
N THR A 160 13.83 -2.56 8.10
CA THR A 160 14.95 -3.49 7.90
C THR A 160 14.57 -4.95 8.14
N HIS A 161 13.32 -5.25 8.52
CA HIS A 161 12.91 -6.60 8.90
C HIS A 161 13.17 -7.62 7.80
N ILE A 162 12.80 -7.31 6.55
CA ILE A 162 13.00 -8.20 5.40
C ILE A 162 14.50 -8.31 5.05
N LEU A 163 15.22 -7.19 5.00
CA LEU A 163 16.67 -7.18 4.72
C LEU A 163 17.44 -8.04 5.73
N GLY A 164 17.22 -7.80 7.03
CA GLY A 164 17.87 -8.54 8.10
C GLY A 164 17.53 -10.03 8.06
N GLU A 165 16.28 -10.38 7.71
CA GLU A 165 15.87 -11.78 7.61
C GLU A 165 16.44 -12.50 6.38
N LEU A 166 16.52 -11.82 5.22
CA LEU A 166 17.21 -12.34 4.04
C LEU A 166 18.68 -12.67 4.33
N ILE A 167 19.38 -11.79 5.06
CA ILE A 167 20.77 -12.02 5.49
C ILE A 167 20.86 -13.20 6.45
N ARG A 168 19.99 -13.25 7.49
CA ARG A 168 19.97 -14.36 8.46
C ARG A 168 19.76 -15.72 7.79
N GLN A 169 18.92 -15.78 6.76
CA GLN A 169 18.67 -17.00 5.99
C GLN A 169 19.67 -17.24 4.86
N SER A 170 20.75 -16.45 4.79
CA SER A 170 21.80 -16.56 3.75
C SER A 170 21.25 -16.49 2.32
N ALA A 171 20.22 -15.66 2.11
CA ALA A 171 19.68 -15.39 0.78
C ALA A 171 20.75 -14.76 -0.14
N LYS A 172 20.60 -15.03 -1.44
CA LYS A 172 21.55 -14.64 -2.48
C LYS A 172 20.77 -14.08 -3.67
N ASN A 173 21.41 -13.26 -4.49
CA ASN A 173 20.83 -12.72 -5.71
C ASN A 173 19.49 -11.98 -5.49
N PHE A 174 19.43 -11.13 -4.46
CA PHE A 174 18.25 -10.31 -4.18
C PHE A 174 18.56 -8.81 -4.24
N CYS A 175 17.51 -8.01 -4.39
CA CYS A 175 17.59 -6.55 -4.27
C CYS A 175 16.52 -6.04 -3.31
N ILE A 176 16.91 -5.19 -2.35
CA ILE A 176 15.98 -4.33 -1.63
C ILE A 176 15.87 -3.02 -2.40
N ALA A 177 14.66 -2.74 -2.88
CA ALA A 177 14.41 -1.66 -3.84
C ALA A 177 14.59 -0.26 -3.23
N THR A 178 14.38 -0.11 -1.93
CA THR A 178 14.66 1.16 -1.24
C THR A 178 14.69 0.97 0.28
N ILE A 179 15.68 1.58 0.93
CA ILE A 179 15.67 1.90 2.36
C ILE A 179 16.06 3.36 2.48
N ALA A 180 15.17 4.17 3.07
CA ALA A 180 15.47 5.57 3.32
C ALA A 180 16.47 5.71 4.46
N ASP A 181 17.64 6.31 4.21
CA ASP A 181 18.67 6.55 5.22
C ASP A 181 19.59 7.71 4.80
N GLU A 182 19.20 8.92 5.19
CA GLU A 182 19.99 10.14 4.96
C GLU A 182 21.38 10.07 5.61
N LYS A 183 21.51 9.39 6.75
CA LYS A 183 22.80 9.27 7.46
C LYS A 183 23.78 8.43 6.65
N ALA A 184 23.31 7.34 6.04
CA ALA A 184 24.10 6.53 5.13
C ALA A 184 24.59 7.36 3.92
N ILE A 185 23.69 8.11 3.27
CA ILE A 185 24.03 8.97 2.13
C ILE A 185 25.07 10.04 2.51
N ASN A 186 24.86 10.76 3.62
CA ASN A 186 25.80 11.76 4.09
C ASN A 186 27.17 11.14 4.43
N SER A 187 27.21 9.96 5.06
CA SER A 187 28.47 9.28 5.35
C SER A 187 29.25 8.91 4.09
N ILE A 188 28.56 8.47 3.03
CA ILE A 188 29.18 8.16 1.72
C ILE A 188 29.79 9.43 1.13
N LYS A 189 29.05 10.53 1.15
CA LYS A 189 29.45 11.83 0.62
C LYS A 189 30.64 12.44 1.37
N GLU A 190 30.58 12.48 2.70
CA GLU A 190 31.64 13.03 3.55
C GLU A 190 32.97 12.29 3.40
N LYS A 191 32.90 10.96 3.20
CA LYS A 191 34.08 10.12 2.95
C LYS A 191 34.59 10.23 1.51
N GLY A 192 33.85 10.88 0.61
CA GLY A 192 34.20 11.00 -0.81
C GLY A 192 34.28 9.66 -1.53
N LEU A 193 33.49 8.66 -1.09
CA LEU A 193 33.51 7.32 -1.68
C LEU A 193 32.99 7.33 -3.12
N LYS A 194 33.56 6.46 -3.95
CA LYS A 194 33.22 6.28 -5.35
C LYS A 194 32.77 4.86 -5.64
N ALA A 195 32.12 4.67 -6.78
CA ALA A 195 31.76 3.33 -7.25
C ALA A 195 33.00 2.40 -7.27
N GLY A 196 32.86 1.22 -6.68
CA GLY A 196 33.91 0.24 -6.49
C GLY A 196 34.56 0.24 -5.09
N ASP A 197 34.45 1.34 -4.33
CA ASP A 197 35.06 1.45 -3.01
C ASP A 197 34.43 0.50 -2.00
N ARG A 198 35.25 0.02 -1.06
CA ARG A 198 34.78 -0.81 0.05
C ARG A 198 33.99 0.04 1.02
N ILE A 199 32.90 -0.52 1.54
CA ILE A 199 32.05 0.17 2.49
C ILE A 199 31.55 -0.78 3.57
N SER A 200 31.47 -0.26 4.78
CA SER A 200 30.85 -0.87 5.95
C SER A 200 29.96 0.18 6.59
N LEU A 201 28.64 -0.06 6.59
CA LEU A 201 27.66 0.86 7.16
C LEU A 201 26.45 0.12 7.72
N ASN A 202 25.80 0.74 8.69
CA ASN A 202 24.46 0.35 9.10
C ASN A 202 23.43 1.08 8.23
N VAL A 203 22.40 0.36 7.79
CA VAL A 203 21.36 0.87 6.90
C VAL A 203 19.98 0.68 7.52
N GLY A 204 19.17 1.75 7.52
CA GLY A 204 17.75 1.73 7.86
C GLY A 204 17.45 1.53 9.34
N GLY A 205 16.17 1.37 9.68
CA GLY A 205 15.71 1.13 11.05
C GLY A 205 15.73 2.38 11.92
N TYR A 206 15.66 3.56 11.31
CA TYR A 206 15.80 4.86 12.00
C TYR A 206 14.51 5.69 12.02
N ALA A 207 13.45 5.29 11.31
CA ALA A 207 12.21 6.05 11.25
C ALA A 207 11.44 6.06 12.58
N ASP A 208 11.31 4.89 13.21
CA ASP A 208 10.66 4.72 14.52
C ASP A 208 11.05 3.38 15.17
N GLN A 209 10.47 3.08 16.34
CA GLN A 209 10.70 1.83 17.08
C GLN A 209 10.20 0.55 16.37
N PHE A 210 9.35 0.68 15.34
CA PHE A 210 8.76 -0.43 14.60
C PHE A 210 9.52 -0.73 13.30
N ALA A 211 10.34 0.20 12.81
CA ALA A 211 11.14 0.04 11.59
C ALA A 211 12.12 -1.15 11.64
N GLY A 212 12.51 -1.59 12.84
CA GLY A 212 13.51 -2.63 13.05
C GLY A 212 14.86 -2.03 13.45
N ASN A 213 15.89 -2.86 13.54
CA ASN A 213 17.23 -2.40 13.90
C ASN A 213 18.04 -2.09 12.64
N PRO A 214 18.98 -1.13 12.69
CA PRO A 214 19.91 -0.91 11.60
C PRO A 214 20.66 -2.20 11.23
N VAL A 215 20.79 -2.45 9.92
CA VAL A 215 21.43 -3.66 9.42
C VAL A 215 22.81 -3.31 8.88
N GLU A 216 23.83 -3.98 9.40
CA GLU A 216 25.19 -3.83 8.93
C GLU A 216 25.37 -4.44 7.53
N ILE A 217 25.84 -3.61 6.60
CA ILE A 217 26.19 -3.98 5.24
C ILE A 217 27.70 -3.82 5.07
N ASN A 218 28.36 -4.95 4.84
CA ASN A 218 29.78 -5.03 4.51
C ASN A 218 29.93 -5.41 3.04
N GLY A 219 30.35 -4.47 2.20
CA GLY A 219 30.32 -4.65 0.76
C GLY A 219 31.10 -3.58 -0.01
N LYS A 220 30.56 -3.22 -1.17
CA LYS A 220 31.07 -2.15 -2.02
C LYS A 220 29.96 -1.18 -2.38
N LEU A 221 30.33 0.07 -2.62
CA LEU A 221 29.47 1.04 -3.28
C LEU A 221 29.42 0.69 -4.77
N GLU A 222 28.28 0.23 -5.29
CA GLU A 222 28.11 -0.09 -6.71
C GLU A 222 27.76 1.17 -7.51
N TYR A 223 26.91 2.03 -6.95
CA TYR A 223 26.46 3.27 -7.59
C TYR A 223 26.27 4.36 -6.54
N PHE A 224 26.58 5.61 -6.91
CA PHE A 224 26.24 6.81 -6.15
C PHE A 224 25.96 7.96 -7.10
N GLY A 225 24.73 8.46 -7.12
CA GLY A 225 24.32 9.53 -8.04
C GLY A 225 22.81 9.73 -8.11
N ASN A 226 22.37 10.44 -9.15
CA ASN A 226 20.98 10.87 -9.32
C ASN A 226 20.05 9.71 -9.68
N TYR A 227 18.87 9.65 -9.06
CA TYR A 227 17.76 8.78 -9.49
C TYR A 227 16.41 9.46 -9.24
N ASP A 228 15.57 9.52 -10.28
CA ASP A 228 14.26 10.18 -10.27
C ASP A 228 14.37 11.64 -9.78
N HIS A 229 13.83 11.94 -8.59
CA HIS A 229 13.86 13.27 -7.97
C HIS A 229 14.90 13.39 -6.84
N PHE A 230 15.80 12.41 -6.70
CA PHE A 230 16.89 12.45 -5.75
C PHE A 230 18.22 12.69 -6.46
N ASP A 231 18.99 13.64 -5.93
CA ASP A 231 20.35 13.90 -6.42
C ASP A 231 21.34 12.81 -5.98
N GLU A 232 21.05 12.14 -4.86
CA GLU A 232 21.99 11.24 -4.20
C GLU A 232 21.27 9.96 -3.76
N VAL A 233 21.43 8.90 -4.54
CA VAL A 233 21.01 7.53 -4.23
C VAL A 233 22.25 6.64 -4.26
N ALA A 234 22.36 5.72 -3.30
CA ALA A 234 23.44 4.76 -3.24
C ALA A 234 22.93 3.35 -3.52
N VAL A 235 23.68 2.57 -4.31
CA VAL A 235 23.47 1.11 -4.43
C VAL A 235 24.64 0.42 -3.75
N LEU A 236 24.33 -0.39 -2.76
CA LEU A 236 25.30 -1.17 -2.01
C LEU A 236 25.25 -2.62 -2.47
N VAL A 237 26.38 -3.16 -2.93
CA VAL A 237 26.50 -4.57 -3.31
C VAL A 237 27.28 -5.34 -2.24
N PHE A 238 26.76 -6.49 -1.81
CA PHE A 238 27.35 -7.30 -0.75
C PHE A 238 27.02 -8.78 -0.91
N GLY A 239 27.68 -9.63 -0.12
CA GLY A 239 27.42 -11.08 -0.12
C GLY A 239 27.57 -11.70 -1.52
N ASN A 240 26.61 -12.54 -1.90
CA ASN A 240 26.57 -13.15 -3.23
C ASN A 240 25.47 -12.50 -4.08
N ASN A 241 25.85 -11.44 -4.80
CA ASN A 241 25.00 -10.66 -5.70
C ASN A 241 23.77 -10.02 -5.02
N ASN A 242 23.90 -9.62 -3.75
CA ASN A 242 22.83 -8.93 -3.02
C ASN A 242 22.99 -7.42 -3.14
N ARG A 243 21.87 -6.70 -3.29
CA ARG A 243 21.82 -5.25 -3.39
C ARG A 243 20.85 -4.63 -2.41
N VAL A 244 21.22 -3.48 -1.86
CA VAL A 244 20.30 -2.57 -1.16
C VAL A 244 20.45 -1.20 -1.80
N ILE A 245 19.33 -0.64 -2.26
CA ILE A 245 19.25 0.73 -2.75
C ILE A 245 18.89 1.61 -1.57
N VAL A 246 19.72 2.62 -1.30
CA VAL A 246 19.56 3.57 -0.20
C VAL A 246 19.16 4.91 -0.78
N THR A 247 18.03 5.45 -0.31
CA THR A 247 17.51 6.77 -0.71
C THR A 247 17.67 7.76 0.44
N PRO A 248 17.75 9.07 0.19
CA PRO A 248 17.93 10.04 1.27
C PRO A 248 16.62 10.26 2.05
N ARG A 249 15.48 9.97 1.42
CA ARG A 249 14.13 10.09 2.00
C ARG A 249 13.27 8.90 1.60
N LEU A 250 12.13 8.75 2.29
CA LEU A 250 11.10 7.76 1.97
C LEU A 250 10.74 7.82 0.48
N HIS A 251 10.68 6.66 -0.16
CA HIS A 251 10.41 6.54 -1.58
C HIS A 251 9.55 5.31 -1.85
N GLN A 252 8.43 5.47 -2.52
CA GLN A 252 7.58 4.34 -2.87
C GLN A 252 7.96 3.80 -4.26
N VAL A 253 8.46 2.57 -4.31
CA VAL A 253 8.75 1.89 -5.57
C VAL A 253 7.46 1.28 -6.12
N THR A 254 6.94 1.85 -7.20
CA THR A 254 5.68 1.40 -7.84
C THR A 254 5.89 0.83 -9.24
N THR A 255 7.10 0.94 -9.78
CA THR A 255 7.46 0.47 -11.13
C THR A 255 8.84 -0.19 -11.09
N PRO A 256 9.17 -1.07 -12.06
CA PRO A 256 10.49 -1.70 -12.12
C PRO A 256 11.61 -0.76 -12.60
N HIS A 257 11.33 0.51 -12.92
CA HIS A 257 12.33 1.44 -13.47
C HIS A 257 13.56 1.65 -12.57
N ILE A 258 13.42 1.45 -11.26
CA ILE A 258 14.53 1.54 -10.30
C ILE A 258 15.61 0.46 -10.49
N PHE A 259 15.30 -0.60 -11.25
CA PHE A 259 16.21 -1.72 -11.50
C PHE A 259 16.91 -1.63 -12.87
N ASN A 260 16.60 -0.63 -13.68
CA ASN A 260 17.23 -0.39 -14.99
C ASN A 260 18.48 0.47 -14.84
#